data_AF-A0A434MBD1-F1
#
_entry.id   AF-A0A434MBD1-F1
#
_cell.length_a   1.000
_cell.length_b   1.000
_cell.length_c   1.000
_cell.angle_alpha   90.00
_cell.angle_beta   90.00
_cell.angle_gamma   90.00
#
_symmetry.space_group_name_H-M   'P 1'
#
loop_
_entity.id
_entity.type
_entity.pdbx_description
1 polymer ?
#
loop_
_entity_poly.entity_id
_entity_poly.type
_entity_poly.pdbx_seq_one_letter_code
_entity_poly.pdbx_strand_id
1 'polypeptide(L)'
;MQRIATLDDISRGLDALCLLDPRLEKVRGMAGEVPLRLSEPGFRSLASIIVSQQVSRASADAIFGRLTKLVDPLTPQAILAADEAMFREAGLSRPKQRGLVAVAQAVVDGLDLDHLCLLDATDAITAMIKVSGIGPWTAEVYLLFAAGHPDVFPARDVALQSAVGHALGIDPRPPEKTLIQLAESWSPWRGVASRLFWAYYRELKGRDAAPPA
;
A
#
# COMPACT_ATOMS: atom_id res chain seq x y z
N MET A 1 6.42 9.10 -17.06
CA MET A 1 6.69 8.94 -15.62
C MET A 1 7.65 7.76 -15.42
N GLN A 2 8.72 7.90 -14.64
CA GLN A 2 9.63 6.80 -14.34
C GLN A 2 9.08 5.96 -13.19
N ARG A 3 8.82 4.67 -13.42
CA ARG A 3 8.37 3.74 -12.36
C ARG A 3 9.51 3.41 -11.41
N ILE A 4 9.16 3.13 -10.16
CA ILE A 4 10.05 2.54 -9.17
C ILE A 4 10.07 1.03 -9.39
N ALA A 5 11.13 0.52 -10.03
CA ALA A 5 11.26 -0.90 -10.36
C ALA A 5 12.50 -1.56 -9.73
N THR A 6 13.44 -0.75 -9.23
CA THR A 6 14.74 -1.21 -8.73
C THR A 6 15.13 -0.52 -7.43
N LEU A 7 16.10 -1.09 -6.70
CA LEU A 7 16.69 -0.42 -5.53
C LEU A 7 17.44 0.88 -5.92
N ASP A 8 17.91 0.99 -7.16
CA ASP A 8 18.53 2.22 -7.65
C ASP A 8 17.50 3.34 -7.82
N ASP A 9 16.28 3.02 -8.28
CA ASP A 9 15.16 3.99 -8.30
C ASP A 9 14.85 4.52 -6.90
N ILE A 10 14.87 3.63 -5.90
CA ILE A 10 14.69 4.02 -4.49
C ILE A 10 15.83 4.94 -4.05
N SER A 11 17.08 4.58 -4.31
CA SER A 11 18.23 5.40 -3.91
C SER A 11 18.17 6.80 -4.51
N ARG A 12 17.91 6.90 -5.83
CA ARG A 12 17.76 8.18 -6.51
C ARG A 12 16.62 9.01 -5.95
N GLY A 13 15.47 8.39 -5.67
CA GLY A 13 14.34 9.07 -5.05
C GLY A 13 14.67 9.58 -3.65
N LEU A 14 15.41 8.81 -2.85
CA LEU A 14 15.84 9.23 -1.51
C LEU A 14 16.84 10.41 -1.57
N ASP A 15 17.77 10.39 -2.52
CA ASP A 15 18.70 11.50 -2.76
C ASP A 15 17.94 12.77 -3.17
N ALA A 16 17.01 12.65 -4.13
CA ALA A 16 16.17 13.76 -4.58
C ALA A 16 15.29 14.31 -3.45
N LEU A 17 14.71 13.44 -2.61
CA LEU A 17 13.89 13.85 -1.47
C LEU A 17 14.69 14.67 -0.44
N CYS A 18 15.95 14.32 -0.18
CA CYS A 18 16.79 15.09 0.75
C CYS A 18 17.12 16.49 0.19
N LEU A 19 17.25 16.61 -1.14
CA LEU A 19 17.43 17.91 -1.80
C LEU A 19 16.15 18.76 -1.79
N LEU A 20 14.99 18.13 -1.98
CA LEU A 20 13.69 18.80 -1.98
C LEU A 20 13.28 19.25 -0.56
N ASP A 21 13.55 18.43 0.44
CA ASP A 21 13.21 18.68 1.83
C ASP A 21 14.35 18.21 2.76
N PRO A 22 15.30 19.11 3.13
CA PRO A 22 16.45 18.78 3.97
C PRO A 22 16.09 18.20 5.35
N ARG A 23 14.83 18.39 5.81
CA ARG A 23 14.37 17.76 7.06
C ARG A 23 14.40 16.22 6.96
N LEU A 24 14.31 15.67 5.74
CA LEU A 24 14.31 14.23 5.49
C LEU A 24 15.69 13.57 5.60
N GLU A 25 16.79 14.33 5.64
CA GLU A 25 18.14 13.77 5.81
C GLU A 25 18.26 12.95 7.11
N LYS A 26 17.78 13.54 8.21
CA LYS A 26 17.75 12.86 9.51
C LYS A 26 16.83 11.63 9.48
N VAL A 27 15.69 11.74 8.80
CA VAL A 27 14.72 10.63 8.67
C VAL A 27 15.36 9.47 7.93
N ARG A 28 16.03 9.75 6.80
CA ARG A 28 16.77 8.75 6.01
C ARG A 28 17.87 8.09 6.81
N GLY A 29 18.66 8.85 7.57
CA GLY A 29 19.71 8.30 8.43
C GLY A 29 19.19 7.35 9.52
N MET A 30 17.92 7.51 9.93
CA MET A 30 17.28 6.68 10.97
C MET A 30 16.40 5.57 10.40
N ALA A 31 16.08 5.56 9.10
CA ALA A 31 15.10 4.65 8.51
C ALA A 31 15.61 3.22 8.26
N GLY A 32 16.92 3.00 8.41
CA GLY A 32 17.56 1.74 8.02
C GLY A 32 17.37 1.47 6.53
N GLU A 33 17.20 0.20 6.17
CA GLU A 33 16.92 -0.19 4.79
C GLU A 33 15.50 0.22 4.37
N VAL A 34 15.42 0.99 3.28
CA VAL A 34 14.17 1.30 2.57
C VAL A 34 13.98 0.28 1.44
N PRO A 35 13.11 -0.74 1.61
CA PRO A 35 12.97 -1.80 0.62
C PRO A 35 12.20 -1.32 -0.61
N LEU A 36 12.48 -1.93 -1.77
CA LEU A 36 11.75 -1.69 -3.02
C LEU A 36 10.24 -1.93 -2.85
N ARG A 37 9.88 -3.10 -2.31
CA ARG A 37 8.50 -3.64 -2.23
C ARG A 37 7.76 -3.47 -3.56
N LEU A 38 7.99 -4.42 -4.45
CA LEU A 38 7.30 -4.50 -5.73
C LEU A 38 6.67 -5.89 -5.83
N SER A 39 5.38 -5.94 -6.13
CA SER A 39 4.61 -7.15 -6.36
C SER A 39 4.10 -7.19 -7.80
N GLU A 40 3.88 -8.39 -8.32
CA GLU A 40 3.25 -8.55 -9.64
C GLU A 40 1.84 -7.93 -9.61
N PRO A 41 1.48 -7.10 -10.61
CA PRO A 41 0.11 -6.65 -10.77
C PRO A 41 -0.89 -7.80 -10.81
N GLY A 42 -2.11 -7.54 -10.35
CA GLY A 42 -3.21 -8.49 -10.45
C GLY A 42 -3.90 -8.83 -9.13
N PHE A 43 -4.82 -9.79 -9.22
CA PHE A 43 -5.79 -10.09 -8.18
C PHE A 43 -5.13 -10.50 -6.86
N ARG A 44 -4.07 -11.33 -6.91
CA ARG A 44 -3.35 -11.81 -5.72
C ARG A 44 -2.78 -10.65 -4.89
N SER A 45 -2.18 -9.67 -5.54
CA SER A 45 -1.58 -8.51 -4.87
C SER A 45 -2.63 -7.59 -4.27
N LEU A 46 -3.72 -7.33 -5.01
CA LEU A 46 -4.85 -6.57 -4.47
C LEU A 46 -5.54 -7.29 -3.30
N ALA A 47 -5.67 -8.62 -3.36
CA ALA A 47 -6.19 -9.44 -2.28
C ALA A 47 -5.30 -9.34 -1.02
N SER A 48 -3.97 -9.39 -1.16
CA SER A 48 -3.03 -9.17 -0.05
C SER A 48 -3.29 -7.84 0.66
N ILE A 49 -3.48 -6.75 -0.10
CA ILE A 49 -3.74 -5.42 0.45
C ILE A 49 -5.08 -5.37 1.21
N ILE A 50 -6.14 -5.99 0.68
CA ILE A 50 -7.45 -6.08 1.36
C ILE A 50 -7.31 -6.86 2.68
N VAL A 51 -6.60 -7.99 2.66
CA VAL A 51 -6.32 -8.79 3.86
C VAL A 51 -5.55 -8.00 4.91
N SER A 52 -4.78 -7.01 4.48
CA SER A 52 -3.90 -6.20 5.33
C SER A 52 -4.59 -4.99 5.97
N GLN A 53 -5.82 -4.69 5.56
CA GLN A 53 -6.58 -3.58 6.13
C GLN A 53 -6.77 -3.73 7.65
N GLN A 54 -6.46 -2.66 8.39
CA GLN A 54 -6.73 -2.51 9.82
C GLN A 54 -6.15 -3.62 10.73
N VAL A 55 -5.04 -4.25 10.33
CA VAL A 55 -4.36 -5.27 11.13
C VAL A 55 -2.85 -5.06 11.11
N SER A 56 -2.13 -5.68 12.05
CA SER A 56 -0.67 -5.72 12.00
C SER A 56 -0.17 -6.54 10.81
N ARG A 57 1.08 -6.31 10.40
CA ARG A 57 1.76 -7.10 9.37
C ARG A 57 1.74 -8.60 9.69
N ALA A 58 2.11 -9.00 10.91
CA ALA A 58 2.11 -10.41 11.32
C ALA A 58 0.72 -11.06 11.19
N SER A 59 -0.35 -10.34 11.54
CA SER A 59 -1.72 -10.81 11.37
C SER A 59 -2.12 -10.92 9.89
N ALA A 60 -1.74 -9.94 9.07
CA ALA A 60 -1.98 -9.98 7.62
C ALA A 60 -1.28 -11.18 6.98
N ASP A 61 0.01 -11.38 7.28
CA ASP A 61 0.81 -12.49 6.75
C ASP A 61 0.22 -13.85 7.15
N ALA A 62 -0.23 -13.99 8.40
CA ALA A 62 -0.86 -15.22 8.89
C ALA A 62 -2.21 -15.50 8.19
N ILE A 63 -3.05 -14.49 7.99
CA ILE A 63 -4.34 -14.62 7.30
C ILE A 63 -4.12 -14.94 5.82
N PHE A 64 -3.24 -14.19 5.15
CA PHE A 64 -2.97 -14.39 3.72
C PHE A 64 -2.29 -15.74 3.44
N GLY A 65 -1.40 -16.18 4.35
CA GLY A 65 -0.79 -17.50 4.29
C GLY A 65 -1.78 -18.66 4.45
N ARG A 66 -2.84 -18.50 5.26
CA ARG A 66 -3.94 -19.50 5.31
C ARG A 66 -4.81 -19.44 4.07
N LEU A 67 -5.18 -18.23 3.61
CA LEU A 67 -5.99 -18.04 2.40
C LEU A 67 -5.36 -18.71 1.18
N THR A 68 -4.07 -18.47 0.95
CA THR A 68 -3.33 -19.04 -0.20
C THR A 68 -3.07 -20.54 -0.10
N LYS A 69 -3.21 -21.15 1.08
CA LYS A 69 -3.20 -22.62 1.25
C LYS A 69 -4.56 -23.25 0.96
N LEU A 70 -5.64 -22.52 1.27
CA LEU A 70 -7.01 -22.98 1.03
C LEU A 70 -7.44 -22.77 -0.42
N VAL A 71 -6.87 -21.75 -1.08
CA VAL A 71 -7.20 -21.37 -2.46
C VAL A 71 -5.91 -21.23 -3.26
N ASP A 72 -5.58 -22.27 -4.02
CA ASP A 72 -4.42 -22.30 -4.92
C ASP A 72 -4.83 -22.90 -6.28
N PRO A 73 -4.76 -22.14 -7.40
CA PRO A 73 -4.32 -20.75 -7.49
C PRO A 73 -5.34 -19.75 -6.90
N LEU A 74 -4.86 -18.67 -6.30
CA LEU A 74 -5.69 -17.56 -5.80
C LEU A 74 -6.20 -16.70 -6.98
N THR A 75 -7.30 -17.12 -7.59
CA THR A 75 -7.94 -16.44 -8.72
C THR A 75 -9.28 -15.79 -8.32
N PRO A 76 -9.78 -14.80 -9.09
CA PRO A 76 -11.12 -14.26 -8.89
C PRO A 76 -12.20 -15.35 -8.87
N GLN A 77 -12.16 -16.29 -9.83
CA GLN A 77 -13.13 -17.37 -9.96
C GLN A 77 -13.11 -18.31 -8.74
N ALA A 78 -11.92 -18.61 -8.21
CA ALA A 78 -11.80 -19.45 -7.03
C ALA A 78 -12.37 -18.77 -5.77
N ILE A 79 -12.21 -17.45 -5.64
CA ILE A 79 -12.85 -16.68 -4.56
C ILE A 79 -14.37 -16.63 -4.70
N LEU A 80 -14.90 -16.49 -5.92
CA LEU A 80 -16.35 -16.50 -6.16
C LEU A 80 -16.99 -17.88 -5.95
N ALA A 81 -16.24 -18.95 -6.13
CA ALA A 81 -16.69 -20.33 -5.89
C ALA A 81 -16.58 -20.76 -4.41
N ALA A 82 -15.89 -19.98 -3.57
CA ALA A 82 -15.66 -20.33 -2.18
C ALA A 82 -16.88 -20.05 -1.29
N ASP A 83 -16.99 -20.80 -0.20
CA ASP A 83 -18.05 -20.64 0.79
C ASP A 83 -17.61 -19.82 2.03
N GLU A 84 -18.57 -19.46 2.88
CA GLU A 84 -18.28 -18.72 4.12
C GLU A 84 -17.43 -19.55 5.11
N ALA A 85 -17.42 -20.88 5.00
CA ALA A 85 -16.60 -21.73 5.86
C ALA A 85 -15.11 -21.56 5.53
N MET A 86 -14.73 -21.57 4.25
CA MET A 86 -13.36 -21.33 3.79
C MET A 86 -12.84 -19.97 4.28
N PHE A 87 -13.63 -18.91 4.11
CA PHE A 87 -13.20 -17.58 4.55
C PHE A 87 -12.98 -17.47 6.06
N ARG A 88 -13.81 -18.15 6.85
CA ARG A 88 -13.63 -18.23 8.31
C ARG A 88 -12.37 -19.00 8.67
N GLU A 89 -12.10 -20.11 7.99
CA GLU A 89 -10.87 -20.89 8.17
C GLU A 89 -9.60 -20.09 7.82
N ALA A 90 -9.65 -19.27 6.76
CA ALA A 90 -8.59 -18.32 6.45
C ALA A 90 -8.38 -17.26 7.56
N GLY A 91 -9.40 -17.00 8.37
CA GLY A 91 -9.40 -15.96 9.41
C GLY A 91 -9.80 -14.59 8.89
N LEU A 92 -10.59 -14.52 7.81
CA LEU A 92 -11.07 -13.27 7.22
C LEU A 92 -12.29 -12.75 8.00
N SER A 93 -12.25 -11.47 8.36
CA SER A 93 -13.42 -10.76 8.87
C SER A 93 -14.46 -10.55 7.76
N ARG A 94 -15.75 -10.42 8.13
CA ARG A 94 -16.84 -10.17 7.17
C ARG A 94 -16.58 -9.00 6.20
N PRO A 95 -16.02 -7.84 6.63
CA PRO A 95 -15.66 -6.78 5.70
C PRO A 95 -14.63 -7.21 4.64
N LYS A 96 -13.59 -7.97 5.04
CA LYS A 96 -12.55 -8.47 4.12
C LYS A 96 -13.11 -9.49 3.14
N GLN A 97 -14.01 -10.36 3.60
CA GLN A 97 -14.73 -11.30 2.73
C GLN A 97 -15.51 -10.57 1.64
N ARG A 98 -16.34 -9.59 2.04
CA ARG A 98 -17.11 -8.77 1.09
C ARG A 98 -16.21 -8.03 0.10
N GLY A 99 -15.11 -7.46 0.57
CA GLY A 99 -14.13 -6.78 -0.28
C GLY A 99 -13.49 -7.73 -1.30
N LEU A 100 -13.03 -8.90 -0.86
CA LEU A 100 -12.43 -9.90 -1.77
C LEU A 100 -13.43 -10.38 -2.82
N VAL A 101 -14.67 -10.69 -2.42
CA VAL A 101 -15.73 -11.11 -3.36
C VAL A 101 -16.08 -9.99 -4.35
N ALA A 102 -16.20 -8.74 -3.87
CA ALA A 102 -16.50 -7.60 -4.74
C ALA A 102 -15.39 -7.34 -5.76
N VAL A 103 -14.11 -7.42 -5.35
CA VAL A 103 -12.98 -7.30 -6.27
C VAL A 103 -12.92 -8.47 -7.23
N ALA A 104 -13.15 -9.69 -6.76
CA ALA A 104 -13.18 -10.86 -7.62
C ALA A 104 -14.26 -10.72 -8.71
N GLN A 105 -15.46 -10.28 -8.33
CA GLN A 105 -16.54 -10.00 -9.26
C GLN A 105 -16.15 -8.89 -10.25
N ALA A 106 -15.60 -7.77 -9.77
CA ALA A 106 -15.18 -6.67 -10.64
C ALA A 106 -14.13 -7.11 -11.68
N VAL A 107 -13.17 -7.95 -11.31
CA VAL A 107 -12.16 -8.50 -12.23
C VAL A 107 -12.82 -9.43 -13.26
N VAL A 108 -13.75 -10.29 -12.84
CA VAL A 108 -14.52 -11.14 -13.77
C VAL A 108 -15.37 -10.29 -14.73
N ASP A 109 -15.88 -9.16 -14.27
CA ASP A 109 -16.70 -8.22 -15.06
C ASP A 109 -15.87 -7.26 -15.93
N GLY A 110 -14.54 -7.39 -15.94
CA GLY A 110 -13.65 -6.66 -16.85
C GLY A 110 -12.79 -5.57 -16.22
N LEU A 111 -12.66 -5.51 -14.89
CA LEU A 111 -11.65 -4.67 -14.25
C LEU A 111 -10.24 -5.20 -14.58
N ASP A 112 -9.54 -4.48 -15.44
CA ASP A 112 -8.17 -4.78 -15.85
C ASP A 112 -7.14 -4.16 -14.88
N LEU A 113 -6.62 -5.00 -13.99
CA LEU A 113 -5.65 -4.61 -12.95
C LEU A 113 -4.26 -4.28 -13.50
N ASP A 114 -3.90 -4.82 -14.67
CA ASP A 114 -2.64 -4.52 -15.37
C ASP A 114 -2.74 -3.17 -16.06
N HIS A 115 -3.86 -2.90 -16.74
CA HIS A 115 -4.12 -1.62 -17.38
C HIS A 115 -4.13 -0.47 -16.37
N LEU A 116 -4.71 -0.67 -15.18
CA LEU A 116 -4.67 0.34 -14.10
C LEU A 116 -3.26 0.78 -13.74
N CYS A 117 -2.26 -0.09 -13.88
CA CYS A 117 -0.87 0.25 -13.60
C CYS A 117 -0.23 1.17 -14.67
N LEU A 118 -0.86 1.30 -15.85
CA LEU A 118 -0.42 2.16 -16.95
C LEU A 118 -1.03 3.56 -16.91
N LEU A 119 -2.08 3.77 -16.13
CA LEU A 119 -2.75 5.05 -15.97
C LEU A 119 -1.99 5.98 -15.02
N ASP A 120 -2.28 7.28 -15.11
CA ASP A 120 -1.89 8.23 -14.08
C ASP A 120 -2.61 7.91 -12.77
N ALA A 121 -1.96 8.20 -11.63
CA ALA A 121 -2.49 7.85 -10.31
C ALA A 121 -3.94 8.29 -10.09
N THR A 122 -4.30 9.52 -10.47
CA THR A 122 -5.66 10.05 -10.27
C THR A 122 -6.71 9.21 -10.99
N ASP A 123 -6.46 8.84 -12.24
CA ASP A 123 -7.39 8.07 -13.05
C ASP A 123 -7.49 6.62 -12.55
N ALA A 124 -6.35 6.01 -12.22
CA ALA A 124 -6.31 4.68 -11.63
C ALA A 124 -7.07 4.63 -10.29
N ILE A 125 -6.82 5.57 -9.38
CA ILE A 125 -7.54 5.66 -8.10
C ILE A 125 -9.04 5.82 -8.36
N THR A 126 -9.43 6.73 -9.25
CA THR A 126 -10.84 6.99 -9.58
C THR A 126 -11.54 5.74 -10.14
N ALA A 127 -10.84 4.94 -10.94
CA ALA A 127 -11.38 3.67 -11.44
C ALA A 127 -11.50 2.63 -10.32
N MET A 128 -10.47 2.47 -9.50
CA MET A 128 -10.42 1.46 -8.43
C MET A 128 -11.46 1.69 -7.33
N ILE A 129 -11.70 2.93 -6.89
CA ILE A 129 -12.64 3.22 -5.80
C ILE A 129 -14.12 3.01 -6.17
N LYS A 130 -14.43 2.73 -7.43
CA LYS A 130 -15.77 2.30 -7.86
C LYS A 130 -16.11 0.89 -7.36
N VAL A 131 -15.11 0.09 -7.01
CA VAL A 131 -15.29 -1.27 -6.51
C VAL A 131 -15.54 -1.25 -5.01
N SER A 132 -16.65 -1.85 -4.58
CA SER A 132 -16.99 -1.94 -3.16
C SER A 132 -15.87 -2.61 -2.36
N GLY A 133 -15.48 -2.01 -1.23
CA GLY A 133 -14.38 -2.49 -0.40
C GLY A 133 -12.99 -1.95 -0.79
N ILE A 134 -12.85 -1.26 -1.94
CA ILE A 134 -11.66 -0.50 -2.28
C ILE A 134 -11.88 0.97 -1.91
N GLY A 135 -11.18 1.44 -0.88
CA GLY A 135 -11.07 2.87 -0.57
C GLY A 135 -9.79 3.49 -1.16
N PRO A 136 -9.64 4.83 -1.05
CA PRO A 136 -8.45 5.54 -1.54
C PRO A 136 -7.14 4.90 -1.08
N TRP A 137 -7.03 4.59 0.23
CA TRP A 137 -5.84 3.93 0.78
C TRP A 137 -5.48 2.61 0.09
N THR A 138 -6.48 1.78 -0.25
CA THR A 138 -6.22 0.49 -0.93
C THR A 138 -5.73 0.71 -2.36
N ALA A 139 -6.34 1.65 -3.09
CA ALA A 139 -5.92 2.00 -4.44
C ALA A 139 -4.51 2.60 -4.45
N GLU A 140 -4.21 3.52 -3.54
CA GLU A 140 -2.90 4.15 -3.42
C GLU A 140 -1.80 3.13 -3.08
N VAL A 141 -2.05 2.23 -2.12
CA VAL A 141 -1.10 1.15 -1.77
C VAL A 141 -0.89 0.20 -2.95
N TYR A 142 -1.95 -0.14 -3.69
CA TYR A 142 -1.83 -0.97 -4.89
C TYR A 142 -0.97 -0.28 -5.95
N LEU A 143 -1.19 1.00 -6.23
CA LEU A 143 -0.37 1.74 -7.20
C LEU A 143 1.09 1.86 -6.77
N LEU A 144 1.36 2.02 -5.47
CA LEU A 144 2.73 2.04 -4.99
C LEU A 144 3.44 0.72 -5.25
N PHE A 145 2.84 -0.41 -4.87
CA PHE A 145 3.56 -1.69 -4.80
C PHE A 145 3.33 -2.61 -6.00
N ALA A 146 2.18 -2.54 -6.67
CA ALA A 146 1.95 -3.28 -7.90
C ALA A 146 2.38 -2.48 -9.15
N ALA A 147 2.01 -1.19 -9.21
CA ALA A 147 2.33 -0.37 -10.39
C ALA A 147 3.72 0.29 -10.32
N GLY A 148 4.39 0.28 -9.15
CA GLY A 148 5.64 1.01 -8.94
C GLY A 148 5.47 2.53 -9.11
N HIS A 149 4.29 3.08 -8.82
CA HIS A 149 4.00 4.49 -9.06
C HIS A 149 4.88 5.39 -8.16
N PRO A 150 5.69 6.32 -8.72
CA PRO A 150 6.65 7.11 -7.97
C PRO A 150 6.00 8.24 -7.16
N ASP A 151 4.81 8.69 -7.55
CA ASP A 151 4.21 9.91 -7.02
C ASP A 151 2.82 9.73 -6.37
N VAL A 152 2.68 8.70 -5.53
CA VAL A 152 1.47 8.42 -4.72
C VAL A 152 1.79 8.53 -3.23
N PHE A 153 0.89 9.11 -2.43
CA PHE A 153 1.06 9.26 -0.99
C PHE A 153 -0.21 8.88 -0.21
N PRO A 154 -0.26 7.71 0.46
CA PRO A 154 -1.46 7.25 1.17
C PRO A 154 -1.71 8.02 2.47
N ALA A 155 -2.19 9.26 2.37
CA ALA A 155 -2.30 10.19 3.52
C ALA A 155 -3.27 9.73 4.62
N ARG A 156 -4.12 8.73 4.35
CA ARG A 156 -5.02 8.08 5.33
C ARG A 156 -4.34 6.97 6.14
N ASP A 157 -3.12 6.58 5.77
CA ASP A 157 -2.37 5.55 6.46
C ASP A 157 -1.94 6.06 7.85
N VAL A 158 -2.39 5.37 8.89
CA VAL A 158 -2.16 5.77 10.28
C VAL A 158 -0.69 5.67 10.67
N ALA A 159 0.02 4.66 10.16
CA ALA A 159 1.45 4.51 10.39
C ALA A 159 2.21 5.65 9.71
N LEU A 160 1.83 6.01 8.48
CA LEU A 160 2.41 7.11 7.72
C LEU A 160 2.17 8.47 8.40
N GLN A 161 0.93 8.75 8.83
CA GLN A 161 0.61 9.95 9.61
C GLN A 161 1.46 10.04 10.88
N SER A 162 1.61 8.93 11.59
CA SER A 162 2.41 8.86 12.84
C SER A 162 3.89 9.05 12.56
N ALA A 163 4.40 8.47 11.47
CA ALA A 163 5.78 8.58 11.03
C ALA A 163 6.14 10.03 10.67
N VAL A 164 5.30 10.69 9.86
CA VAL A 164 5.53 12.09 9.47
C VAL A 164 5.41 13.02 10.67
N GLY A 165 4.40 12.82 11.52
CA GLY A 165 4.24 13.62 12.74
C GLY A 165 5.47 13.54 13.64
N HIS A 166 5.97 12.33 13.90
CA HIS A 166 7.17 12.13 14.70
C HIS A 166 8.42 12.69 14.03
N ALA A 167 8.62 12.42 12.73
CA ALA A 167 9.79 12.85 11.99
C ALA A 167 9.94 14.38 11.90
N LEU A 168 8.81 15.08 11.74
CA LEU A 168 8.78 16.54 11.54
C LEU A 168 8.42 17.32 12.83
N GLY A 169 8.26 16.63 13.97
CA GLY A 169 7.91 17.27 15.24
C GLY A 169 6.52 17.91 15.26
N ILE A 170 5.55 17.33 14.54
CA ILE A 170 4.17 17.81 14.47
C ILE A 170 3.31 17.05 15.49
N ASP A 171 2.82 17.77 16.50
CA ASP A 171 1.92 17.27 17.54
C ASP A 171 0.67 18.19 17.62
N PRO A 172 -0.57 17.66 17.58
CA PRO A 172 -0.94 16.25 17.41
C PRO A 172 -0.59 15.68 16.03
N ARG A 173 -0.68 14.35 15.89
CA ARG A 173 -0.49 13.64 14.62
C ARG A 173 -1.22 14.36 13.47
N PRO A 174 -0.54 14.70 12.35
CA PRO A 174 -1.14 15.51 11.30
C PRO A 174 -2.34 14.79 10.65
N PRO A 175 -3.48 15.46 10.47
CA PRO A 175 -4.63 14.90 9.77
C PRO A 175 -4.35 14.78 8.26
N GLU A 176 -5.17 13.98 7.57
CA GLU A 176 -5.06 13.70 6.12
C GLU A 176 -4.82 14.98 5.29
N LYS A 177 -5.61 16.04 5.50
CA LYS A 177 -5.50 17.29 4.74
C LYS A 177 -4.13 17.95 4.88
N THR A 178 -3.60 18.02 6.10
CA THR A 178 -2.26 18.58 6.37
C THR A 178 -1.19 17.72 5.74
N LEU A 179 -1.36 16.40 5.80
CA LEU A 179 -0.39 15.46 5.27
C LEU A 179 -0.34 15.48 3.74
N ILE A 180 -1.48 15.65 3.06
CA ILE A 180 -1.56 15.88 1.61
C ILE A 180 -0.76 17.14 1.22
N GLN A 181 -0.96 18.24 1.93
CA GLN A 181 -0.26 19.51 1.67
C GLN A 181 1.26 19.37 1.89
N LEU A 182 1.68 18.70 2.96
CA LEU A 182 3.11 18.42 3.18
C LEU A 182 3.70 17.58 2.05
N ALA A 183 2.98 16.56 1.60
CA ALA A 183 3.44 15.65 0.57
C ALA A 183 3.61 16.32 -0.80
N GLU A 184 2.97 17.47 -1.06
CA GLU A 184 3.19 18.24 -2.30
C GLU A 184 4.68 18.59 -2.50
N SER A 185 5.40 18.92 -1.42
CA SER A 185 6.84 19.22 -1.45
C SER A 185 7.73 18.03 -1.83
N TRP A 186 7.19 16.81 -1.79
CA TRP A 186 7.92 15.58 -2.10
C TRP A 186 7.65 15.06 -3.51
N SER A 187 6.81 15.74 -4.30
CA SER A 187 6.61 15.40 -5.72
C SER A 187 7.91 15.66 -6.52
N PRO A 188 8.29 14.81 -7.48
CA PRO A 188 7.56 13.65 -8.01
C PRO A 188 7.86 12.31 -7.30
N TRP A 189 8.42 12.34 -6.08
CA TRP A 189 8.92 11.19 -5.34
C TRP A 189 8.06 10.83 -4.12
N ARG A 190 6.77 11.20 -4.09
CA ARG A 190 5.86 10.94 -2.96
C ARG A 190 5.76 9.45 -2.58
N GLY A 191 5.88 8.56 -3.55
CA GLY A 191 5.89 7.11 -3.34
C GLY A 191 7.18 6.61 -2.70
N VAL A 192 8.31 7.28 -2.96
CA VAL A 192 9.57 7.02 -2.23
C VAL A 192 9.50 7.61 -0.83
N ALA A 193 8.89 8.79 -0.65
CA ALA A 193 8.67 9.38 0.67
C ALA A 193 7.81 8.45 1.56
N SER A 194 6.75 7.87 1.00
CA SER A 194 5.92 6.88 1.70
C SER A 194 6.73 5.69 2.21
N ARG A 195 7.61 5.13 1.36
CA ARG A 195 8.52 4.02 1.72
C ARG A 195 9.51 4.42 2.80
N LEU A 196 10.11 5.61 2.68
CA LEU A 196 11.02 6.18 3.66
C LEU A 196 10.35 6.28 5.04
N PHE A 197 9.16 6.86 5.11
CA PHE A 197 8.46 7.03 6.37
C PHE A 197 7.98 5.72 6.98
N TRP A 198 7.56 4.73 6.18
CA TRP A 198 7.26 3.40 6.71
C TRP A 198 8.50 2.67 7.23
N ALA A 199 9.64 2.80 6.56
CA ALA A 199 10.91 2.25 7.04
C ALA A 199 11.34 2.94 8.34
N TYR A 200 11.27 4.27 8.39
CA TYR A 200 11.49 5.06 9.61
C TYR A 200 10.58 4.63 10.76
N TYR A 201 9.28 4.45 10.50
CA TYR A 201 8.33 4.04 11.52
C TYR A 201 8.60 2.63 12.06
N ARG A 202 9.07 1.71 11.20
CA ARG A 202 9.54 0.38 11.59
C ARG A 202 10.71 0.47 12.58
N GLU A 203 11.69 1.33 12.32
CA GLU A 203 12.82 1.51 13.25
C GLU A 203 12.37 2.16 14.57
N LEU A 204 11.37 3.05 14.54
CA LEU A 204 10.83 3.70 15.74
C LEU A 204 10.01 2.76 16.65
N LYS A 205 9.19 1.88 16.05
CA LYS A 205 8.20 1.05 16.78
C LYS A 205 8.54 -0.44 16.83
N GLY A 206 9.58 -0.89 16.12
CA GLY A 206 9.89 -2.30 15.91
C GLY A 206 9.28 -2.86 14.60
N ARG A 207 9.68 -4.09 14.26
CA ARG A 207 9.52 -4.71 12.92
C ARG A 207 8.09 -4.75 12.34
N ASP A 208 7.04 -4.66 13.17
CA ASP A 208 5.64 -4.89 12.76
C ASP A 208 4.90 -3.66 12.21
N ALA A 209 5.56 -2.50 12.14
CA ALA A 209 4.88 -1.21 11.99
C ALA A 209 4.61 -0.77 10.52
N ALA A 210 5.23 -1.42 9.53
CA ALA A 210 5.09 -1.06 8.12
C ALA A 210 4.02 -1.92 7.41
N PRO A 211 3.19 -1.36 6.49
CA PRO A 211 2.19 -2.14 5.77
C PRO A 211 2.85 -3.32 5.04
N PRO A 212 2.21 -4.50 4.98
CA PRO A 212 2.72 -5.66 4.23
C PRO A 212 2.92 -5.35 2.74
N ALA A 213 3.76 -6.17 2.10
CA ALA A 213 4.13 -6.01 0.69
C ALA A 213 3.06 -6.58 -0.25
#